data_AF-A0A7K2MKV6-F1
#
_entry.id   AF-A0A7K2MKV6-F1
#
_cell.length_a   1.000
_cell.length_b   1.000
_cell.length_c   1.000
_cell.angle_alpha   90.00
_cell.angle_beta   90.00
_cell.angle_gamma   90.00
#
_symmetry.space_group_name_H-M   'P 1'
#
loop_
_entity.id
_entity.type
_entity.pdbx_description
1 polymer ?
#
loop_
_entity_poly.entity_id
_entity_poly.type
_entity_poly.pdbx_seq_one_letter_code
_entity_poly.pdbx_strand_id
1 'polypeptide(L)'
;MESGAATRTTKTRAKGGQSLSNQGKTRGGSTRGGTTTVDTAALNRLLAALVSMREGNFRRRLTVSGDGVMAEIAAVFNEVADRNLHLTGELARVRRVVGREGKLTERLETGACEGSWAAAIDHSNALVDDLVRPVSEVSRVLSAVADGDLSPRMELRTQSEEGTGQPLRGEFLKVGRTVNNLVDQLSTFTDEVTRVASEVGTEGKLGGQARVRGMSGSWKDLTDSVNTMAYRLTAQVRDIALVTTAVAKGDLSRKVTVHVAGEMLELKNTVNTMVDQLSAFSSEVTRVAREVGTEGALGGQARVPGVAGVWKELTDSVNTMAGNLTAQVREISHVTTAVANGDLSKKVTVPARGEVAQLAETINQMTETLRIFADEVTRVANETGGEGQLGGQANVPGAAGIWKDLTDSVNTVFRNLTTQVRDIAAVTTAVASGDLSQKVTVDVAGEMLELKNTVNTMVDQLS
;
A
#
# COMPACT_ATOMS: atom_id res chain seq x y z
N MET A 1 68.05 49.35 35.43
CA MET A 1 68.32 48.07 36.12
C MET A 1 68.50 47.04 35.01
N GLU A 2 69.69 46.94 34.40
CA GLU A 2 70.78 46.01 34.77
C GLU A 2 70.26 44.57 34.91
N SER A 3 70.73 43.55 34.19
CA SER A 3 72.08 43.12 33.78
C SER A 3 71.87 41.99 32.72
N GLY A 4 72.73 41.61 31.77
CA GLY A 4 74.13 41.87 31.49
C GLY A 4 74.74 40.65 30.75
N ALA A 5 75.55 40.92 29.73
CA ALA A 5 76.66 40.11 29.19
C ALA A 5 76.34 38.76 28.47
N ALA A 6 77.03 38.32 27.41
CA ALA A 6 78.36 38.68 26.93
C ALA A 6 78.64 38.17 25.48
N THR A 7 79.33 39.00 24.68
CA THR A 7 80.55 38.71 23.85
C THR A 7 80.58 37.56 22.81
N ARG A 8 81.24 37.64 21.63
CA ARG A 8 81.97 38.68 20.87
C ARG A 8 82.53 38.03 19.57
N THR A 9 82.52 38.79 18.45
CA THR A 9 83.57 38.93 17.39
C THR A 9 84.02 37.74 16.54
N THR A 10 84.40 37.87 15.26
CA THR A 10 85.23 38.91 14.57
C THR A 10 84.97 38.85 13.04
N LYS A 11 84.69 39.98 12.34
CA LYS A 11 85.59 40.83 11.49
C LYS A 11 86.18 40.12 10.25
N THR A 12 86.25 40.66 9.02
CA THR A 12 86.58 42.04 8.56
C THR A 12 86.30 42.12 7.03
N ARG A 13 85.43 42.98 6.52
CA ARG A 13 85.61 44.36 5.97
C ARG A 13 86.46 44.50 4.68
N ALA A 14 85.80 45.03 3.65
CA ALA A 14 86.37 45.60 2.42
C ALA A 14 86.87 47.05 2.60
N LYS A 15 87.91 47.42 1.82
CA LYS A 15 88.14 48.69 1.09
C LYS A 15 89.63 49.04 0.99
N GLY A 16 90.02 49.59 -0.15
CA GLY A 16 91.14 50.53 -0.24
C GLY A 16 91.99 50.33 -1.50
N GLY A 17 91.89 51.26 -2.44
CA GLY A 17 92.73 51.30 -3.64
C GLY A 17 94.05 52.07 -3.47
N GLN A 18 94.66 52.31 -4.63
CA GLN A 18 95.77 53.20 -4.99
C GLN A 18 97.22 52.68 -4.85
N SER A 19 97.73 52.26 -6.02
CA SER A 19 98.80 52.93 -6.80
C SER A 19 100.23 53.12 -6.25
N LEU A 20 101.14 52.56 -7.07
CA LEU A 20 102.48 53.04 -7.48
C LEU A 20 103.70 52.72 -6.59
N SER A 21 104.59 51.87 -7.13
CA SER A 21 106.00 52.24 -7.27
C SER A 21 106.71 51.37 -8.32
N ASN A 22 107.73 51.98 -8.91
CA ASN A 22 108.36 51.77 -10.21
C ASN A 22 109.78 51.21 -10.05
N GLN A 23 110.25 50.39 -10.99
CA GLN A 23 111.65 50.16 -11.45
C GLN A 23 111.64 48.90 -12.36
N GLY A 24 111.79 49.00 -13.69
CA GLY A 24 113.06 49.17 -14.42
C GLY A 24 113.81 47.82 -14.49
N LYS A 25 114.17 47.20 -15.63
CA LYS A 25 114.62 47.73 -16.92
C LYS A 25 114.73 46.59 -17.96
N THR A 26 114.26 46.87 -19.18
CA THR A 26 114.85 46.52 -20.52
C THR A 26 115.11 45.08 -20.94
N ARG A 27 114.45 44.65 -22.04
CA ARG A 27 115.05 44.66 -23.41
C ARG A 27 114.05 44.27 -24.51
N GLY A 28 114.02 45.08 -25.58
CA GLY A 28 113.62 44.77 -26.98
C GLY A 28 112.16 44.38 -27.20
N GLY A 29 111.31 45.14 -27.86
CA GLY A 29 111.53 45.92 -29.07
C GLY A 29 110.59 45.39 -30.15
N SER A 30 109.45 46.04 -30.34
CA SER A 30 108.73 46.25 -31.62
C SER A 30 107.26 46.55 -31.33
N THR A 31 106.96 47.83 -31.38
CA THR A 31 105.63 48.40 -31.43
C THR A 31 104.98 47.98 -32.75
N ARG A 32 103.95 47.12 -32.70
CA ARG A 32 102.94 47.03 -33.75
C ARG A 32 101.58 47.23 -33.12
N GLY A 33 100.95 48.35 -33.45
CA GLY A 33 99.52 48.54 -33.20
C GLY A 33 98.76 47.40 -33.86
N GLY A 34 98.18 46.54 -33.03
CA GLY A 34 97.27 45.49 -33.47
C GLY A 34 95.90 46.09 -33.75
N THR A 35 95.73 46.75 -34.88
CA THR A 35 94.41 46.76 -35.52
C THR A 35 94.11 45.30 -35.86
N THR A 36 93.24 44.66 -35.07
CA THR A 36 92.62 43.39 -35.45
C THR A 36 91.91 43.62 -36.78
N THR A 37 92.51 43.15 -37.88
CA THR A 37 91.84 43.10 -39.17
C THR A 37 90.69 42.11 -39.02
N VAL A 38 89.49 42.62 -38.75
CA VAL A 38 88.28 41.79 -38.75
C VAL A 38 88.13 41.26 -40.17
N ASP A 39 88.25 39.94 -40.33
CA ASP A 39 88.13 39.28 -41.63
C ASP A 39 86.73 39.52 -42.19
N THR A 40 86.64 40.23 -43.32
CA THR A 40 85.37 40.50 -44.03
C THR A 40 84.63 39.21 -44.38
N ALA A 41 85.35 38.09 -44.59
CA ALA A 41 84.75 36.78 -44.79
C ALA A 41 84.05 36.25 -43.52
N ALA A 42 84.60 36.51 -42.34
CA ALA A 42 83.98 36.12 -41.07
C ALA A 42 82.70 36.92 -40.78
N LEU A 43 82.69 38.23 -41.07
CA LEU A 43 81.48 39.06 -40.97
C LEU A 43 80.40 38.64 -41.97
N ASN A 44 80.76 38.29 -43.21
CA ASN A 44 79.81 37.74 -44.19
C ASN A 44 79.22 36.40 -43.74
N ARG A 45 80.01 35.54 -43.08
CA ARG A 45 79.52 34.27 -42.49
C ARG A 45 78.56 34.53 -41.33
N LEU A 46 78.87 35.47 -40.45
CA LEU A 46 77.99 35.90 -39.36
C LEU A 46 76.68 36.48 -39.91
N LEU A 47 76.75 37.38 -40.89
CA LEU A 47 75.57 37.97 -41.53
C LEU A 47 74.69 36.88 -42.16
N ALA A 48 75.28 35.93 -42.89
CA ALA A 48 74.53 34.81 -43.45
C ALA A 48 73.91 33.92 -42.37
N ALA A 49 74.60 33.69 -41.25
CA ALA A 49 74.08 32.92 -40.12
C ALA A 49 72.93 33.65 -39.40
N LEU A 50 73.05 34.97 -39.20
CA LEU A 50 71.98 35.81 -38.65
C LEU A 50 70.77 35.86 -39.60
N VAL A 51 70.98 35.92 -40.91
CA VAL A 51 69.90 35.82 -41.92
C VAL A 51 69.17 34.47 -41.80
N SER A 52 69.92 33.37 -41.70
CA SER A 52 69.37 32.03 -41.50
C SER A 52 68.58 31.90 -40.19
N MET A 53 69.08 32.51 -39.10
CA MET A 53 68.40 32.52 -37.81
C MET A 53 67.11 33.37 -37.86
N ARG A 54 67.16 34.53 -38.52
CA ARG A 54 65.99 35.38 -38.79
C ARG A 54 64.90 34.65 -39.58
N GLU A 55 65.30 33.78 -40.50
CA GLU A 55 64.40 32.93 -41.29
C GLU A 55 63.89 31.70 -40.52
N GLY A 56 64.23 31.56 -39.23
CA GLY A 56 63.75 30.49 -38.36
C GLY A 56 64.56 29.19 -38.46
N ASN A 57 65.67 29.16 -39.21
CA ASN A 57 66.57 28.02 -39.24
C ASN A 57 67.61 28.11 -38.11
N PHE A 58 67.22 27.60 -36.94
CA PHE A 58 68.07 27.53 -35.74
C PHE A 58 69.05 26.35 -35.73
N ARG A 59 69.19 25.57 -36.81
CA ARG A 59 70.15 24.46 -36.88
C ARG A 59 71.52 24.89 -37.42
N ARG A 60 71.59 26.06 -38.07
CA ARG A 60 72.86 26.60 -38.57
C ARG A 60 73.76 26.99 -37.39
N ARG A 61 75.01 26.53 -37.39
CA ARG A 61 76.03 26.85 -36.38
C ARG A 61 77.19 27.60 -37.01
N LEU A 62 77.77 28.53 -36.25
CA LEU A 62 79.04 29.16 -36.61
C LEU A 62 80.19 28.31 -36.04
N THR A 63 81.22 28.10 -36.86
CA THR A 63 82.44 27.44 -36.40
C THR A 63 83.20 28.37 -35.46
N VAL A 64 83.44 27.95 -34.23
CA VAL A 64 84.30 28.66 -33.29
C VAL A 64 85.74 28.33 -33.66
N SER A 65 86.47 29.28 -34.25
CA SER A 65 87.85 29.06 -34.69
C SER A 65 88.71 30.27 -34.38
N GLY A 66 89.80 30.07 -33.64
CA GLY A 66 90.75 31.11 -33.20
C GLY A 66 90.43 31.69 -31.82
N ASP A 67 91.25 32.66 -31.39
CA ASP A 67 91.12 33.39 -30.13
C ASP A 67 90.85 34.88 -30.46
N GLY A 68 89.74 35.43 -29.95
CA GLY A 68 89.31 36.81 -30.21
C GLY A 68 87.79 37.01 -30.34
N VAL A 69 87.36 38.27 -30.48
CA VAL A 69 85.95 38.71 -30.42
C VAL A 69 85.02 37.95 -31.39
N MET A 70 85.50 37.55 -32.57
CA MET A 70 84.68 36.80 -33.53
C MET A 70 84.38 35.36 -33.08
N ALA A 71 85.27 34.74 -32.29
CA ALA A 71 85.03 33.44 -31.69
C ALA A 71 84.00 33.53 -30.56
N GLU A 72 84.06 34.59 -29.73
CA GLU A 72 83.05 34.89 -28.71
C GLU A 72 81.67 35.16 -29.33
N ILE A 73 81.61 35.97 -30.41
CA ILE A 73 80.36 36.22 -31.14
C ILE A 73 79.80 34.93 -31.73
N ALA A 74 80.65 34.04 -32.26
CA ALA A 74 80.22 32.74 -32.77
C ALA A 74 79.66 31.83 -31.67
N ALA A 75 80.27 31.84 -30.47
CA ALA A 75 79.78 31.11 -29.30
C ALA A 75 78.41 31.64 -28.84
N VAL A 76 78.28 32.95 -28.64
CA VAL A 76 77.01 33.58 -28.24
C VAL A 76 75.91 33.37 -29.30
N PHE A 77 76.25 33.42 -30.59
CA PHE A 77 75.31 33.09 -31.66
C PHE A 77 74.82 31.64 -31.55
N ASN A 78 75.73 30.68 -31.33
CA ASN A 78 75.37 29.27 -31.18
C ASN A 78 74.50 29.05 -29.93
N GLU A 79 74.81 29.69 -28.80
CA GLU A 79 73.98 29.64 -27.58
C GLU A 79 72.57 30.19 -27.80
N VAL A 80 72.43 31.31 -28.52
CA VAL A 80 71.13 31.87 -28.90
C VAL A 80 70.38 30.94 -29.86
N ALA A 81 71.08 30.30 -30.79
CA ALA A 81 70.49 29.31 -31.69
C ALA A 81 70.04 28.05 -30.93
N ASP A 82 70.79 27.61 -29.93
CA ASP A 82 70.43 26.48 -29.06
C ASP A 82 69.21 26.79 -28.20
N ARG A 83 69.12 27.98 -27.60
CA ARG A 83 67.93 28.43 -26.84
C ARG A 83 66.66 28.48 -27.70
N ASN A 84 66.76 29.00 -28.93
CA ASN A 84 65.63 29.03 -29.86
C ASN A 84 65.22 27.62 -30.33
N LEU A 85 66.20 26.74 -30.61
CA LEU A 85 65.93 25.36 -30.99
C LEU A 85 65.25 24.59 -29.85
N HIS A 86 65.70 24.81 -28.60
CA HIS A 86 65.09 24.25 -27.39
C HIS A 86 63.63 24.69 -27.24
N LEU A 87 63.36 25.99 -27.23
CA LEU A 87 62.01 26.52 -27.06
C LEU A 87 61.03 26.01 -28.15
N THR A 88 61.47 26.01 -29.42
CA THR A 88 60.64 25.51 -30.52
C THR A 88 60.40 24.00 -30.44
N GLY A 89 61.39 23.24 -29.99
CA GLY A 89 61.26 21.80 -29.72
C GLY A 89 60.27 21.52 -28.58
N GLU A 90 60.39 22.24 -27.47
CA GLU A 90 59.52 22.14 -26.31
C GLU A 90 58.07 22.50 -26.64
N LEU A 91 57.84 23.60 -27.36
CA LEU A 91 56.49 23.97 -27.83
C LEU A 91 55.87 22.87 -28.71
N ALA A 92 56.66 22.27 -29.60
CA ALA A 92 56.18 21.16 -30.44
C ALA A 92 55.90 19.90 -29.62
N ARG A 93 56.67 19.63 -28.57
CA ARG A 93 56.46 18.52 -27.64
C ARG A 93 55.18 18.69 -26.84
N VAL A 94 55.05 19.79 -26.10
CA VAL A 94 53.88 20.09 -25.26
C VAL A 94 52.62 20.13 -26.11
N ARG A 95 52.64 20.76 -27.28
CA ARG A 95 51.49 20.75 -28.21
C ARG A 95 51.06 19.34 -28.59
N ARG A 96 52.00 18.41 -28.82
CA ARG A 96 51.69 17.03 -29.17
C ARG A 96 51.10 16.27 -27.98
N VAL A 97 51.75 16.39 -26.82
CA VAL A 97 51.39 15.67 -25.60
C VAL A 97 50.04 16.16 -25.06
N VAL A 98 49.85 17.48 -24.93
CA VAL A 98 48.58 18.07 -24.47
C VAL A 98 47.49 17.88 -25.53
N GLY A 99 47.77 18.19 -26.80
CA GLY A 99 46.75 18.24 -27.85
C GLY A 99 46.34 16.89 -28.43
N ARG A 100 47.21 15.87 -28.45
CA ARG A 100 46.90 14.55 -29.00
C ARG A 100 46.77 13.47 -27.93
N GLU A 101 47.59 13.52 -26.89
CA GLU A 101 47.57 12.49 -25.83
C GLU A 101 46.67 12.87 -24.66
N GLY A 102 46.17 14.12 -24.60
CA GLY A 102 45.26 14.59 -23.55
C GLY A 102 45.94 14.77 -22.18
N LYS A 103 47.27 14.73 -22.11
CA LYS A 103 48.03 14.90 -20.86
C LYS A 103 48.15 16.39 -20.54
N LEU A 104 47.12 16.93 -19.91
CA LEU A 104 47.00 18.36 -19.59
C LEU A 104 48.02 18.89 -18.56
N THR A 105 48.75 18.00 -17.88
CA THR A 105 49.77 18.35 -16.86
C THR A 105 51.16 18.58 -17.46
N GLU A 106 51.36 18.33 -18.75
CA GLU A 106 52.66 18.53 -19.41
C GLU A 106 53.00 20.03 -19.50
N ARG A 107 54.26 20.40 -19.21
CA ARG A 107 54.76 21.78 -19.20
C ARG A 107 56.04 21.91 -20.02
N LEU A 108 56.33 23.13 -20.48
CA LEU A 108 57.58 23.47 -21.15
C LEU A 108 58.73 23.47 -20.15
N GLU A 109 59.87 22.88 -20.51
CA GLU A 109 61.07 22.91 -19.68
C GLU A 109 61.94 24.14 -19.95
N THR A 110 62.37 24.83 -18.88
CA THR A 110 63.17 26.07 -18.97
C THR A 110 64.57 25.85 -19.56
N GLY A 111 65.20 24.69 -19.31
CA GLY A 111 66.54 24.37 -19.82
C GLY A 111 67.61 25.38 -19.41
N ALA A 112 68.47 25.79 -20.35
CA ALA A 112 69.51 26.82 -20.17
C ALA A 112 69.06 28.25 -20.57
N CYS A 113 67.74 28.46 -20.63
CA CYS A 113 67.15 29.78 -20.90
C CYS A 113 67.13 30.61 -19.61
N GLU A 114 67.64 31.84 -19.68
CA GLU A 114 67.65 32.77 -18.55
C GLU A 114 67.00 34.11 -18.93
N GLY A 115 66.63 34.90 -17.93
CA GLY A 115 66.03 36.22 -18.12
C GLY A 115 64.70 36.13 -18.86
N SER A 116 64.52 36.95 -19.90
CA SER A 116 63.26 37.01 -20.67
C SER A 116 62.87 35.71 -21.35
N TRP A 117 63.83 34.82 -21.65
CA TRP A 117 63.54 33.50 -22.22
C TRP A 117 62.89 32.57 -21.20
N ALA A 118 63.37 32.59 -19.95
CA ALA A 118 62.74 31.88 -18.85
C ALA A 118 61.34 32.42 -18.58
N ALA A 119 61.19 33.76 -18.53
CA ALA A 119 59.88 34.39 -18.35
C ALA A 119 58.89 34.02 -19.47
N ALA A 120 59.32 33.89 -20.72
CA ALA A 120 58.44 33.46 -21.81
C ALA A 120 57.93 32.02 -21.63
N ILE A 121 58.78 31.12 -21.12
CA ILE A 121 58.41 29.75 -20.77
C ILE A 121 57.43 29.75 -19.59
N ASP A 122 57.72 30.54 -18.54
CA ASP A 122 56.84 30.68 -17.37
C ASP A 122 55.47 31.25 -17.75
N HIS A 123 55.42 32.29 -18.59
CA HIS A 123 54.16 32.85 -19.10
C HIS A 123 53.38 31.84 -19.95
N SER A 124 54.07 31.02 -20.74
CA SER A 124 53.43 29.97 -21.54
C SER A 124 52.87 28.85 -20.67
N ASN A 125 53.62 28.44 -19.63
CA ASN A 125 53.16 27.46 -18.65
C ASN A 125 51.98 27.99 -17.84
N ALA A 126 52.03 29.25 -17.39
CA ALA A 126 50.93 29.91 -16.69
C ALA A 126 49.65 29.95 -17.54
N LEU A 127 49.76 30.22 -18.85
CA LEU A 127 48.62 30.15 -19.77
C LEU A 127 48.03 28.73 -19.83
N VAL A 128 48.88 27.69 -19.85
CA VAL A 128 48.40 26.31 -19.80
C VAL A 128 47.71 26.03 -18.47
N ASP A 129 48.26 26.48 -17.34
CA ASP A 129 47.64 26.33 -16.02
C ASP A 129 46.26 26.98 -15.95
N ASP A 130 46.13 28.21 -16.46
CA ASP A 130 44.88 28.98 -16.51
C ASP A 130 43.78 28.30 -17.36
N LEU A 131 44.16 27.56 -18.41
CA LEU A 131 43.23 26.81 -19.25
C LEU A 131 42.89 25.42 -18.67
N VAL A 132 43.86 24.75 -18.05
CA VAL A 132 43.71 23.37 -17.57
C VAL A 132 42.87 23.32 -16.30
N ARG A 133 43.07 24.26 -15.37
CA ARG A 133 42.39 24.26 -14.07
C ARG A 133 40.86 24.24 -14.20
N PRO A 134 40.19 25.09 -15.00
CA PRO A 134 38.74 25.01 -15.17
C PRO A 134 38.26 23.72 -15.84
N VAL A 135 39.03 23.17 -16.79
CA VAL A 135 38.67 21.93 -17.49
C VAL A 135 38.71 20.74 -16.54
N SER A 136 39.75 20.64 -15.70
CA SER A 136 39.85 19.61 -14.67
C SER A 136 38.73 19.73 -13.63
N GLU A 137 38.36 20.94 -13.22
CA GLU A 137 37.25 21.15 -12.30
C GLU A 137 35.89 20.75 -12.89
N VAL A 138 35.63 21.05 -14.17
CA VAL A 138 34.42 20.57 -14.85
C VAL A 138 34.41 19.05 -14.89
N SER A 139 35.54 18.40 -15.23
CA SER A 139 35.63 16.94 -15.22
C SER A 139 35.34 16.36 -13.84
N ARG A 140 35.87 16.97 -12.77
CA ARG A 140 35.64 16.53 -11.38
C ARG A 140 34.16 16.60 -11.01
N VAL A 141 33.49 17.70 -11.31
CA VAL A 141 32.06 17.87 -11.02
C VAL A 141 31.20 16.91 -11.85
N LEU A 142 31.51 16.73 -13.13
CA LEU A 142 30.78 15.79 -13.99
C LEU A 142 30.97 14.33 -13.55
N SER A 143 32.17 13.94 -13.11
CA SER A 143 32.40 12.62 -12.52
C SER A 143 31.57 12.41 -11.27
N ALA A 144 31.52 13.40 -10.36
CA ALA A 144 30.69 13.31 -9.16
C ALA A 144 29.19 13.17 -9.49
N VAL A 145 28.69 13.95 -10.46
CA VAL A 145 27.30 13.84 -10.93
C VAL A 145 27.01 12.46 -11.51
N ALA A 146 27.96 11.88 -12.25
CA ALA A 146 27.82 10.53 -12.79
C ALA A 146 27.78 9.45 -11.70
N ASP A 147 28.51 9.66 -10.61
CA ASP A 147 28.50 8.80 -9.42
C ASP A 147 27.28 9.05 -8.52
N GLY A 148 26.43 10.03 -8.85
CA GLY A 148 25.22 10.39 -8.10
C GLY A 148 25.44 11.38 -6.96
N ASP A 149 26.68 11.88 -6.77
CA ASP A 149 26.96 12.96 -5.82
C ASP A 149 26.70 14.33 -6.46
N LEU A 150 25.60 14.94 -6.06
CA LEU A 150 25.18 16.27 -6.51
C LEU A 150 25.62 17.39 -5.54
N SER A 151 26.55 17.12 -4.63
CA SER A 151 27.09 18.12 -3.70
C SER A 151 28.15 19.02 -4.33
N PRO A 152 29.12 18.50 -5.13
CA PRO A 152 30.17 19.33 -5.72
C PRO A 152 29.62 20.41 -6.64
N ARG A 153 30.24 21.59 -6.59
CA ARG A 153 29.97 22.71 -7.50
C ARG A 153 31.27 23.15 -8.16
N MET A 154 31.15 23.71 -9.36
CA MET A 154 32.23 24.40 -10.04
C MET A 154 32.58 25.66 -9.24
N GLU A 155 33.83 25.78 -8.82
CA GLU A 155 34.33 27.01 -8.21
C GLU A 155 34.34 28.14 -9.23
N LEU A 156 33.58 29.20 -8.97
CA LEU A 156 33.47 30.37 -9.86
C LEU A 156 34.54 31.43 -9.58
N ARG A 157 35.46 31.16 -8.65
CA ARG A 157 36.59 32.04 -8.29
C ARG A 157 37.87 31.21 -8.29
N THR A 158 38.93 31.74 -8.89
CA THR A 158 40.26 31.14 -8.79
C THR A 158 40.81 31.38 -7.39
N GLN A 159 41.41 30.37 -6.76
CA GLN A 159 42.17 30.60 -5.53
C GLN A 159 43.53 31.19 -5.90
N SER A 160 43.86 32.34 -5.31
CA SER A 160 45.18 32.96 -5.32
C SER A 160 45.78 32.84 -3.92
N GLU A 161 47.08 32.61 -3.80
CA GLU A 161 47.79 32.42 -2.51
C GLU A 161 47.64 33.63 -1.56
N GLU A 162 47.27 34.81 -2.08
CA GLU A 162 47.03 36.04 -1.31
C GLU A 162 45.54 36.28 -0.93
N GLY A 163 44.69 35.26 -1.01
CA GLY A 163 43.31 35.31 -0.48
C GLY A 163 42.32 36.17 -1.28
N THR A 164 42.75 36.85 -2.34
CA THR A 164 41.87 37.59 -3.27
C THR A 164 41.65 36.78 -4.54
N GLY A 165 40.74 35.82 -4.46
CA GLY A 165 40.38 34.99 -5.60
C GLY A 165 39.64 35.75 -6.70
N GLN A 166 40.13 35.70 -7.93
CA GLN A 166 39.52 36.42 -9.05
C GLN A 166 38.34 35.61 -9.61
N PRO A 167 37.16 36.21 -9.86
CA PRO A 167 36.07 35.49 -10.49
C PRO A 167 36.49 34.99 -11.87
N LEU A 168 36.07 33.78 -12.24
CA LEU A 168 36.14 33.33 -13.61
C LEU A 168 35.49 34.39 -14.50
N ARG A 169 36.08 34.64 -15.67
CA ARG A 169 35.60 35.64 -16.63
C ARG A 169 35.33 34.99 -17.98
N GLY A 170 34.54 35.68 -18.81
CA GLY A 170 34.26 35.25 -20.18
C GLY A 170 33.63 33.86 -20.26
N GLU A 171 34.18 33.01 -21.14
CA GLU A 171 33.65 31.69 -21.44
C GLU A 171 33.72 30.72 -20.26
N PHE A 172 34.79 30.75 -19.46
CA PHE A 172 34.92 29.89 -18.28
C PHE A 172 33.85 30.17 -17.23
N LEU A 173 33.46 31.43 -17.06
CA LEU A 173 32.34 31.78 -16.18
C LEU A 173 31.01 31.24 -16.71
N LYS A 174 30.80 31.33 -18.03
CA LYS A 174 29.59 30.80 -18.67
C LYS A 174 29.50 29.29 -18.50
N VAL A 175 30.58 28.56 -18.77
CA VAL A 175 30.66 27.11 -18.57
C VAL A 175 30.40 26.75 -17.11
N GLY A 176 31.08 27.41 -16.17
CA GLY A 176 30.89 27.14 -14.75
C GLY A 176 29.46 27.40 -14.25
N ARG A 177 28.81 28.47 -14.72
CA ARG A 177 27.39 28.73 -14.44
C ARG A 177 26.48 27.68 -15.05
N THR A 178 26.72 27.26 -16.28
CA THR A 178 25.92 26.21 -16.93
C THR A 178 26.04 24.88 -16.20
N VAL A 179 27.25 24.47 -15.81
CA VAL A 179 27.46 23.25 -15.03
C VAL A 179 26.76 23.35 -13.67
N ASN A 180 26.94 24.45 -12.93
CA ASN A 180 26.25 24.63 -11.65
C ASN A 180 24.73 24.62 -11.78
N ASN A 181 24.17 25.27 -12.80
CA ASN A 181 22.73 25.23 -13.07
C ASN A 181 22.23 23.81 -13.36
N LEU A 182 23.00 23.00 -14.09
CA LEU A 182 22.66 21.59 -14.33
C LEU A 182 22.67 20.78 -13.03
N VAL A 183 23.68 20.95 -12.18
CA VAL A 183 23.73 20.29 -10.87
C VAL A 183 22.57 20.71 -9.98
N ASP A 184 22.22 22.01 -9.97
CA ASP A 184 21.09 22.52 -9.19
C ASP A 184 19.75 21.96 -9.68
N GLN A 185 19.56 21.86 -11.00
CA GLN A 185 18.38 21.24 -11.61
C GLN A 185 18.26 19.76 -11.23
N LEU A 186 19.35 19.00 -11.34
CA LEU A 186 19.39 17.59 -10.97
C LEU A 186 19.13 17.39 -9.47
N SER A 187 19.74 18.21 -8.62
CA SER A 187 19.57 18.12 -7.16
C SER A 187 18.11 18.38 -6.78
N THR A 188 17.54 19.49 -7.26
CA THR A 188 16.16 19.86 -6.95
C THR A 188 15.18 18.79 -7.44
N PHE A 189 15.41 18.24 -8.64
CA PHE A 189 14.58 17.17 -9.18
C PHE A 189 14.69 15.88 -8.35
N THR A 190 15.91 15.50 -7.97
CA THR A 190 16.17 14.28 -7.17
C THR A 190 15.54 14.38 -5.78
N ASP A 191 15.68 15.53 -5.12
CA ASP A 191 15.05 15.80 -3.83
C ASP A 191 13.52 15.67 -3.93
N GLU A 192 12.94 16.23 -4.99
CA GLU A 192 11.50 16.25 -5.18
C GLU A 192 10.92 14.87 -5.52
N VAL A 193 11.59 14.10 -6.38
CA VAL A 193 11.18 12.72 -6.66
C VAL A 193 11.30 11.85 -5.42
N THR A 194 12.40 11.99 -4.66
CA THR A 194 12.61 11.23 -3.41
C THR A 194 11.51 11.55 -2.40
N ARG A 195 11.16 12.84 -2.26
CA ARG A 195 10.07 13.30 -1.39
C ARG A 195 8.72 12.73 -1.82
N VAL A 196 8.35 12.84 -3.10
CA VAL A 196 7.06 12.32 -3.62
C VAL A 196 7.00 10.80 -3.49
N ALA A 197 8.08 10.09 -3.77
CA ALA A 197 8.17 8.64 -3.60
C ALA A 197 7.98 8.24 -2.12
N SER A 198 8.59 8.97 -1.19
CA SER A 198 8.42 8.73 0.25
C SER A 198 6.99 9.05 0.71
N GLU A 199 6.43 10.21 0.36
CA GLU A 199 5.08 10.62 0.76
C GLU A 199 3.99 9.69 0.21
N VAL A 200 4.02 9.41 -1.10
CA VAL A 200 2.97 8.63 -1.77
C VAL A 200 3.19 7.12 -1.58
N GLY A 201 4.44 6.67 -1.67
CA GLY A 201 4.80 5.25 -1.65
C GLY A 201 5.01 4.66 -0.25
N THR A 202 5.58 5.42 0.69
CA THR A 202 5.95 4.90 2.02
C THR A 202 5.04 5.42 3.13
N GLU A 203 4.80 6.73 3.19
CA GLU A 203 4.01 7.35 4.25
C GLU A 203 2.50 7.25 4.02
N GLY A 204 2.06 6.93 2.79
CA GLY A 204 0.65 6.86 2.43
C GLY A 204 -0.06 8.22 2.42
N LYS A 205 0.69 9.33 2.37
CA LYS A 205 0.17 10.68 2.19
C LYS A 205 -0.24 10.88 0.73
N LEU A 206 -1.45 10.41 0.41
CA LEU A 206 -1.98 10.44 -0.95
C LEU A 206 -2.21 11.90 -1.41
N GLY A 207 -1.72 12.24 -2.60
CA GLY A 207 -1.84 13.57 -3.21
C GLY A 207 -0.54 14.39 -3.28
N GLY A 208 0.59 13.83 -2.84
CA GLY A 208 1.90 14.43 -3.06
C GLY A 208 2.19 14.62 -4.55
N GLN A 209 2.68 15.81 -4.91
CA GLN A 209 3.08 16.16 -6.27
C GLN A 209 4.45 16.82 -6.26
N ALA A 210 5.23 16.53 -7.29
CA ALA A 210 6.49 17.17 -7.59
C ALA A 210 6.25 18.58 -8.15
N ARG A 211 6.79 19.60 -7.50
CA ARG A 211 6.72 21.02 -7.86
C ARG A 211 8.12 21.55 -8.07
N VAL A 212 8.65 21.33 -9.27
CA VAL A 212 9.96 21.83 -9.64
C VAL A 212 9.82 23.08 -10.53
N ARG A 213 10.29 24.24 -10.05
CA ARG A 213 10.26 25.50 -10.82
C ARG A 213 11.36 25.52 -11.88
N GLY A 214 11.06 26.07 -13.06
CA GLY A 214 12.07 26.29 -14.11
C GLY A 214 12.39 25.07 -14.98
N MET A 215 11.62 23.97 -14.88
CA MET A 215 11.79 22.80 -15.73
C MET A 215 11.22 23.05 -17.13
N SER A 216 12.01 22.70 -18.15
CA SER A 216 11.67 22.82 -19.57
C SER A 216 12.18 21.61 -20.35
N GLY A 217 11.56 21.34 -21.50
CA GLY A 217 11.87 20.16 -22.31
C GLY A 217 11.65 18.85 -21.54
N SER A 218 12.53 17.87 -21.72
CA SER A 218 12.41 16.53 -21.15
C SER A 218 12.24 16.50 -19.63
N TRP A 219 12.78 17.49 -18.91
CA TRP A 219 12.61 17.59 -17.46
C TRP A 219 11.16 17.88 -17.04
N LYS A 220 10.46 18.69 -17.82
CA LYS A 220 9.05 18.97 -17.59
C LYS A 220 8.22 17.72 -17.85
N ASP A 221 8.47 17.04 -18.98
CA ASP A 221 7.74 15.82 -19.35
C ASP A 221 7.91 14.71 -18.30
N LEU A 222 9.12 14.58 -17.75
CA LEU A 222 9.42 13.60 -16.70
C LEU A 222 8.75 13.96 -15.37
N THR A 223 8.76 15.25 -14.99
CA THR A 223 8.02 15.74 -13.81
C THR A 223 6.51 15.52 -13.95
N ASP A 224 5.95 15.81 -15.13
CA ASP A 224 4.53 15.62 -15.42
C ASP A 224 4.15 14.13 -15.43
N SER A 225 5.06 13.25 -15.85
CA SER A 225 4.88 11.79 -15.81
C SER A 225 4.86 11.26 -14.37
N VAL A 226 5.80 11.69 -13.51
CA VAL A 226 5.82 11.35 -12.08
C VAL A 226 4.55 11.84 -11.39
N ASN A 227 4.13 13.07 -11.67
CA ASN A 227 2.90 13.65 -11.13
C ASN A 227 1.65 12.89 -11.58
N THR A 228 1.59 12.49 -12.85
CA THR A 228 0.47 11.70 -13.38
C THR A 228 0.40 10.33 -12.72
N MET A 229 1.55 9.66 -12.53
CA MET A 229 1.64 8.39 -11.82
C MET A 229 1.16 8.53 -10.37
N ALA A 230 1.73 9.49 -9.62
CA ALA A 230 1.39 9.76 -8.23
C ALA A 230 -0.11 10.10 -8.05
N TYR A 231 -0.66 10.93 -8.93
CA TYR A 231 -2.07 11.29 -8.94
C TYR A 231 -2.97 10.08 -9.21
N ARG A 232 -2.65 9.27 -10.22
CA ARG A 232 -3.42 8.07 -10.56
C ARG A 232 -3.40 7.07 -9.41
N LEU A 233 -2.24 6.78 -8.82
CA LEU A 233 -2.15 5.86 -7.67
C LEU A 233 -2.92 6.38 -6.46
N THR A 234 -2.75 7.67 -6.14
CA THR A 234 -3.50 8.39 -5.09
C THR A 234 -5.00 8.25 -5.26
N ALA A 235 -5.52 8.55 -6.45
CA ALA A 235 -6.95 8.51 -6.72
C ALA A 235 -7.50 7.09 -6.55
N GLN A 236 -6.75 6.09 -7.01
CA GLN A 236 -7.19 4.70 -6.96
C GLN A 236 -7.25 4.14 -5.54
N VAL A 237 -6.18 4.35 -4.76
CA VAL A 237 -6.14 3.88 -3.36
C VAL A 237 -7.17 4.63 -2.52
N ARG A 238 -7.35 5.94 -2.75
CA ARG A 238 -8.35 6.74 -2.02
C ARG A 238 -9.78 6.28 -2.30
N ASP A 239 -10.14 5.99 -3.55
CA ASP A 239 -11.49 5.53 -3.89
C ASP A 239 -11.80 4.17 -3.22
N ILE A 240 -10.84 3.23 -3.27
CA ILE A 240 -10.97 1.94 -2.59
C ILE A 240 -11.14 2.13 -1.07
N ALA A 241 -10.30 2.95 -0.44
CA ALA A 241 -10.39 3.23 1.00
C ALA A 241 -11.74 3.84 1.40
N LEU A 242 -12.31 4.71 0.55
CA LEU A 242 -13.64 5.29 0.79
C LEU A 242 -14.75 4.26 0.73
N VAL A 243 -14.66 3.29 -0.18
CA VAL A 243 -15.64 2.20 -0.33
C VAL A 243 -15.51 1.20 0.81
N THR A 244 -14.30 0.76 1.17
CA THR A 244 -14.10 -0.16 2.30
C THR A 244 -14.52 0.47 3.63
N THR A 245 -14.31 1.78 3.80
CA THR A 245 -14.82 2.53 4.96
C THR A 245 -16.35 2.57 4.97
N ALA A 246 -17.00 2.71 3.80
CA ALA A 246 -18.46 2.68 3.70
C ALA A 246 -19.03 1.30 4.08
N VAL A 247 -18.42 0.24 3.55
CA VAL A 247 -18.75 -1.16 3.90
C VAL A 247 -18.62 -1.40 5.39
N ALA A 248 -17.54 -0.93 6.01
CA ALA A 248 -17.33 -1.04 7.46
C ALA A 248 -18.41 -0.29 8.28
N LYS A 249 -19.03 0.74 7.71
CA LYS A 249 -20.16 1.49 8.31
C LYS A 249 -21.53 0.92 7.92
N GLY A 250 -21.59 -0.18 7.17
CA GLY A 250 -22.82 -0.81 6.71
C GLY A 250 -23.44 -0.21 5.45
N ASP A 251 -22.78 0.75 4.79
CA ASP A 251 -23.23 1.28 3.50
C ASP A 251 -22.69 0.42 2.36
N LEU A 252 -23.55 -0.47 1.86
CA LEU A 252 -23.26 -1.42 0.77
C LEU A 252 -23.68 -0.89 -0.61
N SER A 253 -24.11 0.38 -0.69
CA SER A 253 -24.53 1.00 -1.96
C SER A 253 -23.35 1.54 -2.78
N ARG A 254 -22.19 1.73 -2.12
CA ARG A 254 -21.02 2.38 -2.73
C ARG A 254 -20.12 1.38 -3.43
N LYS A 255 -19.67 1.75 -4.63
CA LYS A 255 -18.74 0.98 -5.47
C LYS A 255 -17.48 1.77 -5.75
N VAL A 256 -16.41 1.05 -6.02
CA VAL A 256 -15.18 1.63 -6.56
C VAL A 256 -15.46 2.00 -8.01
N THR A 257 -15.30 3.27 -8.36
CA THR A 257 -15.70 3.83 -9.66
C THR A 257 -14.51 4.22 -10.52
N VAL A 258 -13.37 4.53 -9.90
CA VAL A 258 -12.14 4.95 -10.59
C VAL A 258 -11.78 4.02 -11.76
N HIS A 259 -11.33 4.59 -12.88
CA HIS A 259 -10.82 3.84 -14.02
C HIS A 259 -9.42 3.33 -13.73
N VAL A 260 -9.24 2.01 -13.82
CA VAL A 260 -8.02 1.29 -13.45
C VAL A 260 -7.76 0.17 -14.44
N ALA A 261 -6.50 -0.25 -14.54
CA ALA A 261 -6.04 -1.32 -15.42
C ALA A 261 -5.07 -2.24 -14.66
N GLY A 262 -4.83 -3.44 -15.17
CA GLY A 262 -3.93 -4.43 -14.57
C GLY A 262 -4.39 -4.88 -13.18
N GLU A 263 -3.44 -5.06 -12.26
CA GLU A 263 -3.69 -5.54 -10.88
C GLU A 263 -4.67 -4.65 -10.10
N MET A 264 -4.67 -3.34 -10.38
CA MET A 264 -5.62 -2.42 -9.74
C MET A 264 -7.06 -2.63 -10.20
N LEU A 265 -7.27 -3.11 -11.43
CA LEU A 265 -8.59 -3.52 -11.91
C LEU A 265 -9.07 -4.79 -11.21
N GLU A 266 -8.18 -5.75 -11.01
CA GLU A 266 -8.50 -6.96 -10.24
C GLU A 266 -8.87 -6.63 -8.78
N LEU A 267 -8.13 -5.72 -8.15
CA LEU A 267 -8.46 -5.24 -6.80
C LEU A 267 -9.82 -4.52 -6.79
N LYS A 268 -10.08 -3.61 -7.73
CA LYS A 268 -11.39 -2.95 -7.90
C LYS A 268 -12.52 -3.98 -8.03
N ASN A 269 -12.35 -4.98 -8.89
CA ASN A 269 -13.36 -6.00 -9.13
C ASN A 269 -13.58 -6.89 -7.90
N THR A 270 -12.51 -7.24 -7.19
CA THR A 270 -12.58 -8.00 -5.93
C THR A 270 -13.38 -7.24 -4.88
N VAL A 271 -13.07 -5.95 -4.66
CA VAL A 271 -13.81 -5.11 -3.70
C VAL A 271 -15.26 -4.93 -4.13
N ASN A 272 -15.53 -4.66 -5.41
CA ASN A 272 -16.89 -4.51 -5.91
C ASN A 272 -17.70 -5.81 -5.76
N THR A 273 -17.10 -6.97 -6.06
CA THR A 273 -17.75 -8.28 -5.89
C THR A 273 -18.07 -8.56 -4.43
N MET A 274 -17.16 -8.23 -3.51
CA MET A 274 -17.42 -8.33 -2.07
C MET A 274 -18.60 -7.46 -1.65
N VAL A 275 -18.69 -6.21 -2.14
CA VAL A 275 -19.84 -5.33 -1.88
C VAL A 275 -21.14 -5.93 -2.45
N ASP A 276 -21.11 -6.50 -3.65
CA ASP A 276 -22.30 -7.15 -4.26
C ASP A 276 -22.78 -8.34 -3.43
N GLN A 277 -21.86 -9.21 -3.01
CA GLN A 277 -22.18 -10.38 -2.20
C GLN A 277 -22.75 -9.98 -0.84
N LEU A 278 -22.16 -8.99 -0.17
CA LEU A 278 -22.65 -8.45 1.09
C LEU A 278 -24.06 -7.84 0.94
N SER A 279 -24.27 -7.03 -0.10
CA SER A 279 -25.54 -6.36 -0.34
C SER A 279 -26.64 -7.38 -0.64
N ALA A 280 -26.35 -8.38 -1.48
CA ALA A 280 -27.28 -9.44 -1.81
C ALA A 280 -27.62 -10.30 -0.58
N PHE A 281 -26.62 -10.67 0.22
CA PHE A 281 -26.83 -11.43 1.46
C PHE A 281 -27.68 -10.65 2.46
N SER A 282 -27.37 -9.36 2.69
CA SER A 282 -28.13 -8.51 3.63
C SER A 282 -29.59 -8.35 3.22
N SER A 283 -29.84 -8.11 1.92
CA SER A 283 -31.20 -8.02 1.38
C SER A 283 -31.95 -9.33 1.60
N GLU A 284 -31.29 -10.45 1.33
CA GLU A 284 -31.93 -11.76 1.34
C GLU A 284 -32.23 -12.26 2.76
N VAL A 285 -31.33 -12.05 3.71
CA VAL A 285 -31.57 -12.34 5.13
C VAL A 285 -32.71 -11.50 5.66
N THR A 286 -32.74 -10.21 5.32
CA THR A 286 -33.84 -9.31 5.73
C THR A 286 -35.18 -9.78 5.17
N ARG A 287 -35.20 -10.20 3.90
CA ARG A 287 -36.40 -10.74 3.23
C ARG A 287 -36.90 -12.02 3.90
N VAL A 288 -36.03 -13.01 4.10
CA VAL A 288 -36.40 -14.30 4.72
C VAL A 288 -36.83 -14.11 6.17
N ALA A 289 -36.15 -13.26 6.94
CA ALA A 289 -36.54 -12.94 8.31
C ALA A 289 -37.94 -12.29 8.37
N ARG A 290 -38.26 -11.42 7.41
CA ARG A 290 -39.59 -10.80 7.29
C ARG A 290 -40.65 -11.84 6.90
N GLU A 291 -40.42 -12.61 5.84
CA GLU A 291 -41.39 -13.59 5.34
C GLU A 291 -41.67 -14.71 6.35
N VAL A 292 -40.63 -15.38 6.84
CA VAL A 292 -40.78 -16.55 7.72
C VAL A 292 -41.04 -16.12 9.17
N GLY A 293 -40.38 -15.05 9.63
CA GLY A 293 -40.45 -14.63 11.03
C GLY A 293 -41.57 -13.65 11.36
N THR A 294 -41.95 -12.77 10.43
CA THR A 294 -42.95 -11.72 10.70
C THR A 294 -44.27 -11.96 10.00
N GLU A 295 -44.24 -12.31 8.71
CA GLU A 295 -45.45 -12.50 7.90
C GLU A 295 -46.04 -13.91 8.01
N GLY A 296 -45.28 -14.88 8.55
CA GLY A 296 -45.69 -16.28 8.62
C GLY A 296 -45.80 -16.95 7.24
N ALA A 297 -45.20 -16.36 6.20
CA ALA A 297 -45.09 -16.93 4.87
C ALA A 297 -44.02 -18.04 4.87
N LEU A 298 -44.45 -19.24 5.29
CA LEU A 298 -43.57 -20.39 5.44
C LEU A 298 -43.05 -20.91 4.09
N GLY A 299 -41.77 -21.29 4.04
CA GLY A 299 -41.09 -21.81 2.85
C GLY A 299 -40.16 -20.81 2.15
N GLY A 300 -40.07 -19.58 2.65
CA GLY A 300 -39.06 -18.61 2.19
C GLY A 300 -37.64 -19.12 2.42
N GLN A 301 -36.80 -19.05 1.39
CA GLN A 301 -35.38 -19.44 1.44
C GLN A 301 -34.51 -18.35 0.84
N ALA A 302 -33.34 -18.16 1.45
CA ALA A 302 -32.30 -17.27 1.00
C ALA A 302 -31.57 -17.83 -0.21
N ARG A 303 -31.52 -17.06 -1.30
CA ARG A 303 -30.77 -17.33 -2.53
C ARG A 303 -29.82 -16.18 -2.83
N VAL A 304 -28.55 -16.37 -2.50
CA VAL A 304 -27.50 -15.39 -2.77
C VAL A 304 -26.61 -15.91 -3.89
N PRO A 305 -26.58 -15.30 -5.08
CA PRO A 305 -25.77 -15.78 -6.19
C PRO A 305 -24.26 -15.69 -5.90
N GLY A 306 -23.50 -16.69 -6.35
CA GLY A 306 -22.03 -16.63 -6.35
C GLY A 306 -21.38 -16.66 -4.96
N VAL A 307 -22.10 -17.09 -3.91
CA VAL A 307 -21.53 -17.25 -2.57
C VAL A 307 -20.69 -18.52 -2.45
N ALA A 308 -19.56 -18.40 -1.77
CA ALA A 308 -18.66 -19.51 -1.44
C ALA A 308 -18.08 -19.30 -0.04
N GLY A 309 -17.51 -20.37 0.54
CA GLY A 309 -16.94 -20.34 1.89
C GLY A 309 -17.97 -19.90 2.95
N VAL A 310 -17.54 -19.01 3.85
CA VAL A 310 -18.37 -18.51 4.97
C VAL A 310 -19.71 -17.95 4.51
N TRP A 311 -19.77 -17.28 3.35
CA TRP A 311 -21.03 -16.73 2.82
C TRP A 311 -22.05 -17.81 2.51
N LYS A 312 -21.59 -18.94 1.97
CA LYS A 312 -22.44 -20.08 1.69
C LYS A 312 -22.92 -20.73 3.00
N GLU A 313 -22.01 -20.94 3.95
CA GLU A 313 -22.34 -21.51 5.26
C GLU A 313 -23.40 -20.68 6.01
N LEU A 314 -23.30 -19.35 5.98
CA LEU A 314 -24.29 -18.46 6.57
C LEU A 314 -25.64 -18.54 5.86
N THR A 315 -25.63 -18.58 4.52
CA THR A 315 -26.85 -18.73 3.72
C THR A 315 -27.55 -20.07 4.02
N ASP A 316 -26.77 -21.16 4.07
CA ASP A 316 -27.27 -22.51 4.37
C ASP A 316 -27.80 -22.60 5.81
N SER A 317 -27.19 -21.89 6.76
CA SER A 317 -27.65 -21.81 8.15
C SER A 317 -29.00 -21.10 8.27
N VAL A 318 -29.17 -19.97 7.58
CA VAL A 318 -30.46 -19.25 7.52
C VAL A 318 -31.53 -20.11 6.86
N ASN A 319 -31.20 -20.81 5.77
CA ASN A 319 -32.11 -21.73 5.10
C ASN A 319 -32.51 -22.93 5.97
N THR A 320 -31.57 -23.47 6.74
CA THR A 320 -31.85 -24.56 7.68
C THR A 320 -32.79 -24.10 8.79
N MET A 321 -32.57 -22.90 9.33
CA MET A 321 -33.47 -22.30 10.33
C MET A 321 -34.87 -22.08 9.77
N ALA A 322 -34.98 -21.42 8.61
CA ALA A 322 -36.25 -21.13 7.95
C ALA A 322 -37.00 -22.42 7.57
N GLY A 323 -36.29 -23.43 7.08
CA GLY A 323 -36.82 -24.74 6.74
C GLY A 323 -37.35 -25.50 7.96
N ASN A 324 -36.59 -25.51 9.06
CA ASN A 324 -37.01 -26.13 10.31
C ASN A 324 -38.29 -25.47 10.87
N LEU A 325 -38.32 -24.13 10.95
CA LEU A 325 -39.50 -23.40 11.42
C LEU A 325 -40.71 -23.66 10.52
N THR A 326 -40.51 -23.66 9.20
CA THR A 326 -41.56 -23.97 8.21
C THR A 326 -42.13 -25.36 8.43
N ALA A 327 -41.28 -26.38 8.53
CA ALA A 327 -41.72 -27.76 8.73
C ALA A 327 -42.47 -27.91 10.06
N GLN A 328 -41.93 -27.32 11.12
CA GLN A 328 -42.48 -27.42 12.47
C GLN A 328 -43.87 -26.78 12.57
N VAL A 329 -44.02 -25.54 12.11
CA VAL A 329 -45.31 -24.82 12.18
C VAL A 329 -46.35 -25.46 11.26
N ARG A 330 -45.94 -25.94 10.07
CA ARG A 330 -46.87 -26.57 9.11
C ARG A 330 -47.40 -27.92 9.62
N GLU A 331 -46.56 -28.74 10.23
CA GLU A 331 -46.99 -30.00 10.86
C GLU A 331 -47.94 -29.76 12.03
N ILE A 332 -47.64 -28.79 12.88
CA ILE A 332 -48.53 -28.38 13.97
C ILE A 332 -49.90 -27.95 13.41
N SER A 333 -49.91 -27.07 12.40
CA SER A 333 -51.15 -26.61 11.76
C SER A 333 -51.95 -27.77 11.16
N HIS A 334 -51.28 -28.72 10.51
CA HIS A 334 -51.93 -29.90 9.91
C HIS A 334 -52.59 -30.77 10.98
N VAL A 335 -51.90 -31.08 12.08
CA VAL A 335 -52.46 -31.88 13.18
C VAL A 335 -53.59 -31.15 13.88
N THR A 336 -53.44 -29.85 14.17
CA THR A 336 -54.53 -29.06 14.78
C THR A 336 -55.77 -28.99 13.89
N THR A 337 -55.59 -28.91 12.56
CA THR A 337 -56.70 -28.97 11.60
C THR A 337 -57.36 -30.35 11.58
N ALA A 338 -56.59 -31.43 11.62
CA ALA A 338 -57.11 -32.80 11.71
C ALA A 338 -57.96 -32.99 12.97
N VAL A 339 -57.45 -32.53 14.13
CA VAL A 339 -58.17 -32.55 15.40
C VAL A 339 -59.47 -31.75 15.32
N ALA A 340 -59.46 -30.56 14.71
CA ALA A 340 -60.66 -29.76 14.52
C ALA A 340 -61.70 -30.44 13.62
N ASN A 341 -61.27 -31.26 12.67
CA ASN A 341 -62.13 -32.06 11.80
C ASN A 341 -62.53 -33.43 12.42
N GLY A 342 -62.14 -33.70 13.67
CA GLY A 342 -62.46 -34.93 14.39
C GLY A 342 -61.52 -36.11 14.14
N ASP A 343 -60.44 -35.95 13.35
CA ASP A 343 -59.42 -36.98 13.17
C ASP A 343 -58.36 -36.87 14.28
N LEU A 344 -58.57 -37.63 15.36
CA LEU A 344 -57.70 -37.70 16.53
C LEU A 344 -56.58 -38.75 16.38
N SER A 345 -56.43 -39.36 15.19
CA SER A 345 -55.37 -40.34 14.92
C SER A 345 -54.02 -39.69 14.59
N LYS A 346 -54.02 -38.40 14.24
CA LYS A 346 -52.82 -37.66 13.82
C LYS A 346 -52.03 -37.13 15.02
N LYS A 347 -50.70 -37.20 14.91
CA LYS A 347 -49.74 -36.69 15.91
C LYS A 347 -48.67 -35.86 15.23
N VAL A 348 -48.18 -34.85 15.94
CA VAL A 348 -47.04 -34.03 15.51
C VAL A 348 -45.77 -34.88 15.63
N THR A 349 -45.09 -35.13 14.51
CA THR A 349 -43.90 -36.01 14.44
C THR A 349 -42.63 -35.28 14.01
N VAL A 350 -42.73 -33.99 13.70
CA VAL A 350 -41.60 -33.18 13.23
C VAL A 350 -40.50 -33.10 14.30
N PRO A 351 -39.21 -33.27 13.94
CA PRO A 351 -38.12 -33.09 14.88
C PRO A 351 -38.06 -31.64 15.34
N ALA A 352 -38.31 -31.44 16.62
CA ALA A 352 -38.28 -30.15 17.29
C ALA A 352 -37.41 -30.21 18.55
N ARG A 353 -36.91 -29.05 18.99
CA ARG A 353 -36.17 -28.89 20.25
C ARG A 353 -36.66 -27.64 20.96
N GLY A 354 -36.43 -27.57 22.28
CA GLY A 354 -36.82 -26.42 23.10
C GLY A 354 -38.34 -26.20 23.11
N GLU A 355 -38.76 -24.94 23.02
CA GLU A 355 -40.16 -24.52 23.12
C GLU A 355 -41.06 -25.17 22.05
N VAL A 356 -40.54 -25.37 20.84
CA VAL A 356 -41.31 -26.01 19.76
C VAL A 356 -41.57 -27.49 20.06
N ALA A 357 -40.63 -28.19 20.72
CA ALA A 357 -40.84 -29.57 21.15
C ALA A 357 -41.89 -29.66 22.27
N GLN A 358 -41.84 -28.73 23.22
CA GLN A 358 -42.84 -28.64 24.29
C GLN A 358 -44.24 -28.35 23.73
N LEU A 359 -44.34 -27.48 22.73
CA LEU A 359 -45.59 -27.20 22.03
C LEU A 359 -46.12 -28.46 21.31
N ALA A 360 -45.26 -29.16 20.58
CA ALA A 360 -45.64 -30.40 19.89
C ALA A 360 -46.16 -31.48 20.88
N GLU A 361 -45.47 -31.64 22.02
CA GLU A 361 -45.90 -32.58 23.07
C GLU A 361 -47.24 -32.18 23.69
N THR A 362 -47.43 -30.89 23.97
CA THR A 362 -48.69 -30.37 24.53
C THR A 362 -49.87 -30.64 23.59
N ILE A 363 -49.67 -30.45 22.29
CA ILE A 363 -50.69 -30.75 21.28
C ILE A 363 -50.95 -32.26 21.20
N ASN A 364 -49.91 -33.09 21.19
CA ASN A 364 -50.05 -34.54 21.17
C ASN A 364 -50.80 -35.07 22.41
N GLN A 365 -50.49 -34.54 23.59
CA GLN A 365 -51.18 -34.89 24.83
C GLN A 365 -52.65 -34.47 24.79
N MET A 366 -52.95 -33.26 24.31
CA MET A 366 -54.33 -32.79 24.14
C MET A 366 -55.12 -33.70 23.17
N THR A 367 -54.55 -34.05 22.02
CA THR A 367 -55.16 -34.96 21.04
C THR A 367 -55.42 -36.34 21.64
N GLU A 368 -54.48 -36.85 22.45
CA GLU A 368 -54.63 -38.13 23.14
C GLU A 368 -55.77 -38.10 24.17
N THR A 369 -55.85 -37.06 25.00
CA THR A 369 -56.95 -36.89 25.96
C THR A 369 -58.31 -36.79 25.25
N LEU A 370 -58.38 -36.04 24.16
CA LEU A 370 -59.58 -35.95 23.32
C LEU A 370 -59.98 -37.32 22.77
N ARG A 371 -59.01 -38.10 22.30
CA ARG A 371 -59.25 -39.44 21.72
C ARG A 371 -59.82 -40.38 22.75
N ILE A 372 -59.20 -40.45 23.93
CA ILE A 372 -59.67 -41.30 25.03
C ILE A 372 -61.08 -40.87 25.47
N PHE A 373 -61.34 -39.56 25.58
CA PHE A 373 -62.67 -39.07 25.91
C PHE A 373 -63.71 -39.48 24.86
N ALA A 374 -63.42 -39.32 23.57
CA ALA A 374 -64.32 -39.70 22.49
C ALA A 374 -64.61 -41.21 22.46
N ASP A 375 -63.57 -42.04 22.62
CA ASP A 375 -63.67 -43.49 22.71
C ASP A 375 -64.57 -43.89 23.89
N GLU A 376 -64.38 -43.25 25.04
CA GLU A 376 -65.07 -43.58 26.27
C GLU A 376 -66.54 -43.17 26.26
N VAL A 377 -66.86 -41.97 25.74
CA VAL A 377 -68.26 -41.55 25.54
C VAL A 377 -68.97 -42.49 24.57
N THR A 378 -68.30 -42.88 23.47
CA THR A 378 -68.86 -43.81 22.49
C THR A 378 -69.10 -45.19 23.12
N ARG A 379 -68.14 -45.70 23.91
CA ARG A 379 -68.26 -46.97 24.63
C ARG A 379 -69.46 -46.97 25.58
N VAL A 380 -69.57 -45.98 26.46
CA VAL A 380 -70.64 -45.92 27.46
C VAL A 380 -72.01 -45.69 26.80
N ALA A 381 -72.07 -44.92 25.71
CA ALA A 381 -73.28 -44.75 24.93
C ALA A 381 -73.75 -46.07 24.29
N ASN A 382 -72.83 -46.85 23.72
CA ASN A 382 -73.15 -48.18 23.16
C ASN A 382 -73.58 -49.18 24.23
N GLU A 383 -72.87 -49.26 25.36
CA GLU A 383 -73.23 -50.15 26.47
C GLU A 383 -74.61 -49.81 27.06
N THR A 384 -74.84 -48.53 27.38
CA THR A 384 -76.06 -48.11 28.08
C THR A 384 -77.26 -48.02 27.13
N GLY A 385 -77.05 -47.52 25.91
CA GLY A 385 -78.12 -47.26 24.94
C GLY A 385 -78.35 -48.38 23.92
N GLY A 386 -77.29 -49.00 23.41
CA GLY A 386 -77.38 -50.04 22.39
C GLY A 386 -77.55 -51.45 22.96
N GLU A 387 -76.72 -51.80 23.94
CA GLU A 387 -76.70 -53.14 24.55
C GLU A 387 -77.61 -53.27 25.77
N GLY A 388 -78.07 -52.16 26.34
CA GLY A 388 -78.91 -52.13 27.55
C GLY A 388 -78.16 -52.51 28.84
N GLN A 389 -76.83 -52.51 28.82
CA GLN A 389 -75.97 -52.77 29.98
C GLN A 389 -75.88 -51.49 30.84
N LEU A 390 -76.78 -51.38 31.82
CA LEU A 390 -76.87 -50.21 32.68
C LEU A 390 -75.75 -50.19 33.74
N GLY A 391 -75.21 -48.99 34.01
CA GLY A 391 -74.18 -48.76 35.04
C GLY A 391 -72.77 -48.47 34.52
N GLY A 392 -72.58 -48.47 33.20
CA GLY A 392 -71.32 -48.02 32.57
C GLY A 392 -71.01 -46.57 32.92
N GLN A 393 -69.74 -46.28 33.21
CA GLN A 393 -69.25 -44.93 33.47
C GLN A 393 -68.01 -44.66 32.62
N ALA A 394 -67.93 -43.42 32.14
CA ALA A 394 -66.82 -42.89 31.41
C ALA A 394 -65.66 -42.58 32.38
N ASN A 395 -64.50 -43.18 32.12
CA ASN A 395 -63.25 -42.91 32.80
C ASN A 395 -62.22 -42.38 31.80
N VAL A 396 -61.83 -41.11 31.98
CA VAL A 396 -60.85 -40.43 31.12
C VAL A 396 -59.64 -40.04 31.97
N PRO A 397 -58.57 -40.86 31.96
CA PRO A 397 -57.37 -40.60 32.74
C PRO A 397 -56.73 -39.25 32.38
N GLY A 398 -56.38 -38.46 33.39
CA GLY A 398 -55.74 -37.15 33.19
C GLY A 398 -56.68 -36.02 32.77
N ALA A 399 -58.00 -36.27 32.69
CA ALA A 399 -58.97 -35.20 32.47
C ALA A 399 -58.92 -34.18 33.61
N ALA A 400 -58.72 -32.91 33.25
CA ALA A 400 -58.68 -31.77 34.17
C ALA A 400 -59.45 -30.58 33.58
N GLY A 401 -59.93 -29.68 34.44
CA GLY A 401 -60.77 -28.54 34.03
C GLY A 401 -62.02 -29.00 33.29
N ILE A 402 -62.33 -28.34 32.16
CA ILE A 402 -63.53 -28.60 31.35
C ILE A 402 -63.65 -30.08 30.96
N TRP A 403 -62.54 -30.79 30.70
CA TRP A 403 -62.57 -32.20 30.34
C TRP A 403 -63.12 -33.08 31.47
N LYS A 404 -62.76 -32.75 32.71
CA LYS A 404 -63.28 -33.45 33.89
C LYS A 404 -64.76 -33.15 34.07
N ASP A 405 -65.14 -31.88 33.97
CA ASP A 405 -66.54 -31.44 34.13
C ASP A 405 -67.46 -32.10 33.09
N LEU A 406 -67.00 -32.23 31.84
CA LEU A 406 -67.72 -32.94 30.78
C LEU A 406 -67.85 -34.44 31.08
N THR A 407 -66.76 -35.08 31.53
CA THR A 407 -66.78 -36.50 31.91
C THR A 407 -67.75 -36.76 33.06
N ASP A 408 -67.72 -35.92 34.09
CA ASP A 408 -68.61 -36.01 35.25
C ASP A 408 -70.08 -35.74 34.88
N SER A 409 -70.32 -34.81 33.95
CA SER A 409 -71.66 -34.53 33.41
C SER A 409 -72.22 -35.72 32.63
N VAL A 410 -71.42 -36.30 31.73
CA VAL A 410 -71.80 -37.51 30.97
C VAL A 410 -72.09 -38.67 31.92
N ASN A 411 -71.23 -38.90 32.92
CA ASN A 411 -71.45 -39.90 33.96
C ASN A 411 -72.72 -39.66 34.77
N THR A 412 -73.05 -38.41 35.05
CA THR A 412 -74.28 -38.05 35.77
C THR A 412 -75.51 -38.40 34.94
N VAL A 413 -75.51 -38.11 33.63
CA VAL A 413 -76.59 -38.50 32.71
C VAL A 413 -76.76 -40.01 32.68
N PHE A 414 -75.68 -40.77 32.46
CA PHE A 414 -75.76 -42.24 32.40
C PHE A 414 -76.15 -42.89 33.74
N ARG A 415 -75.71 -42.33 34.86
CA ARG A 415 -76.13 -42.79 36.21
C ARG A 415 -77.61 -42.54 36.45
N ASN A 416 -78.12 -41.37 36.06
CA ASN A 416 -79.55 -41.06 36.18
C ASN A 416 -80.37 -42.02 35.33
N LEU A 417 -80.03 -42.19 34.05
CA LEU A 417 -80.71 -43.15 33.17
C LEU A 417 -80.67 -44.59 33.72
N THR A 418 -79.52 -45.03 34.22
CA THR A 418 -79.36 -46.35 34.84
C THR A 418 -80.31 -46.54 36.02
N THR A 419 -80.35 -45.59 36.96
CA THR A 419 -81.22 -45.68 38.14
C THR A 419 -82.69 -45.66 37.72
N GLN A 420 -83.06 -44.78 36.78
CA GLN A 420 -84.43 -44.61 36.34
C GLN A 420 -84.98 -45.86 35.64
N VAL A 421 -84.22 -46.41 34.69
CA VAL A 421 -84.62 -47.62 33.96
C VAL A 421 -84.63 -48.84 34.87
N ARG A 422 -83.66 -48.99 35.79
CA ARG A 422 -83.65 -50.11 36.75
C ARG A 422 -84.84 -50.09 37.70
N ASP A 423 -85.25 -48.92 38.20
CA ASP A 423 -86.39 -48.81 39.12
C ASP A 423 -87.69 -49.21 38.41
N ILE A 424 -87.90 -48.74 37.17
CA ILE A 424 -89.05 -49.12 36.35
C ILE A 424 -89.03 -50.61 36.01
N ALA A 425 -87.88 -51.16 35.64
CA ALA A 425 -87.73 -52.58 35.34
C ALA A 425 -88.02 -53.47 36.56
N ALA A 426 -87.57 -53.06 37.75
CA ALA A 426 -87.83 -53.78 39.00
C ALA A 426 -89.34 -53.83 39.32
N VAL A 427 -90.04 -52.71 39.20
CA VAL A 427 -91.49 -52.63 39.45
C VAL A 427 -92.27 -53.42 38.39
N THR A 428 -91.89 -53.31 37.11
CA THR A 428 -92.54 -54.08 36.04
C THR A 428 -92.34 -55.59 36.24
N THR A 429 -91.17 -56.01 36.72
CA THR A 429 -90.89 -57.41 37.08
C THR A 429 -91.73 -57.85 38.27
N ALA A 430 -91.86 -57.02 39.31
CA ALA A 430 -92.70 -57.30 40.47
C ALA A 430 -94.17 -57.51 40.06
N VAL A 431 -94.71 -56.60 39.24
CA VAL A 431 -96.05 -56.72 38.65
C VAL A 431 -96.21 -58.02 37.86
N ALA A 432 -95.24 -58.36 37.00
CA ALA A 432 -95.26 -59.61 36.24
C ALA A 432 -95.22 -60.88 37.13
N SER A 433 -94.59 -60.79 38.30
CA SER A 433 -94.57 -61.86 39.31
C SER A 433 -95.80 -61.88 40.24
N GLY A 434 -96.76 -60.97 40.04
CA GLY A 434 -97.99 -60.86 40.81
C GLY A 434 -97.89 -60.01 42.09
N ASP A 435 -96.77 -59.34 42.34
CA ASP A 435 -96.61 -58.38 43.44
C ASP A 435 -96.99 -56.98 42.96
N LEU A 436 -98.23 -56.58 43.27
CA LEU A 436 -98.81 -55.30 42.92
C LEU A 436 -98.65 -54.24 44.03
N SER A 437 -97.83 -54.53 45.04
CA SER A 437 -97.54 -53.58 46.11
C SER A 437 -96.40 -52.60 45.76
N GLN A 438 -95.60 -52.93 44.73
CA GLN A 438 -94.43 -52.15 44.33
C GLN A 438 -94.81 -51.01 43.38
N LYS A 439 -94.26 -49.82 43.63
CA LYS A 439 -94.39 -48.65 42.75
C LYS A 439 -93.03 -48.10 42.38
N VAL A 440 -92.94 -47.45 41.23
CA VAL A 440 -91.76 -46.72 40.79
C VAL A 440 -91.60 -45.51 41.69
N THR A 441 -90.45 -45.37 42.35
CA THR A 441 -90.18 -44.34 43.37
C THR A 441 -89.12 -43.35 42.95
N VAL A 442 -88.25 -43.71 42.00
CA VAL A 442 -87.16 -42.85 41.50
C VAL A 442 -87.65 -41.47 41.08
N ASP A 443 -86.87 -40.44 41.38
CA ASP A 443 -87.15 -39.08 40.93
C ASP A 443 -86.81 -38.93 39.44
N VAL A 444 -87.82 -38.60 38.64
CA VAL A 444 -87.78 -38.54 37.18
C VAL A 444 -88.51 -37.28 36.72
N ALA A 445 -88.03 -36.70 35.64
CA ALA A 445 -88.63 -35.55 34.99
C ALA A 445 -88.86 -35.84 33.49
N GLY A 446 -89.72 -35.03 32.86
CA GLY A 446 -90.04 -35.16 31.43
C GLY A 446 -90.73 -36.48 31.08
N GLU A 447 -90.38 -37.06 29.93
CA GLU A 447 -90.98 -38.31 29.41
C GLU A 447 -90.81 -39.49 30.38
N MET A 448 -89.73 -39.53 31.16
CA MET A 448 -89.53 -40.57 32.18
C MET A 448 -90.52 -40.47 33.33
N LEU A 449 -91.03 -39.27 33.65
CA LEU A 449 -92.09 -39.09 34.65
C LEU A 449 -93.43 -39.60 34.14
N GLU A 450 -93.73 -39.37 32.86
CA GLU A 450 -94.93 -39.91 32.23
C GLU A 450 -94.90 -41.44 32.21
N LEU A 451 -93.75 -42.03 31.88
CA LEU A 451 -93.55 -43.48 31.93
C LEU A 451 -93.74 -44.02 33.36
N LYS A 452 -93.12 -43.38 34.36
CA LYS A 452 -93.32 -43.70 35.78
C LYS A 452 -94.80 -43.68 36.17
N ASN A 453 -95.52 -42.60 35.83
CA ASN A 453 -96.94 -42.45 36.18
C ASN A 453 -97.81 -43.50 35.47
N THR A 454 -97.50 -43.82 34.23
CA THR A 454 -98.20 -44.85 33.46
C THR A 454 -98.02 -46.23 34.09
N VAL A 455 -96.78 -46.60 34.44
CA VAL A 455 -96.48 -47.87 35.12
C VAL A 455 -97.15 -47.93 36.49
N ASN A 456 -97.11 -46.86 37.28
CA ASN A 456 -97.77 -46.82 38.58
C ASN A 456 -99.30 -46.90 38.46
N THR A 457 -99.90 -46.23 37.46
CA THR A 457 -101.35 -46.32 37.20
C THR A 457 -101.74 -47.73 36.78
N MET A 458 -100.91 -48.40 35.98
CA MET A 458 -101.12 -49.80 35.60
C MET A 458 -101.08 -50.72 36.84
N VAL A 459 -100.13 -50.51 37.75
CA VAL A 459 -100.09 -51.25 39.03
C VAL A 459 -101.39 -51.04 39.80
N ASP A 460 -101.85 -49.79 39.94
CA ASP A 460 -103.07 -49.42 40.66
C ASP A 460 -104.36 -49.99 40.04
N GLN A 461 -104.38 -50.21 38.72
CA GLN A 461 -105.53 -50.79 38.01
C GLN A 461 -105.57 -52.32 38.08
N LEU A 462 -104.42 -52.96 38.30
CA LEU A 462 -104.30 -54.41 38.38
C LEU A 462 -104.44 -54.93 39.82
N SER A 463 -104.17 -54.08 40.83
CA SER A 463 -104.28 -54.37 42.27
C SER A 463 -105.72 -54.39 42.75
#